data_AF-A0A672HXX0-F1
#
_entry.id   AF-A0A672HXX0-F1
#
_cell.length_a   1.000
_cell.length_b   1.000
_cell.length_c   1.000
_cell.angle_alpha   90.00
_cell.angle_beta   90.00
_cell.angle_gamma   90.00
#
_symmetry.space_group_name_H-M   'P 1'
#
loop_
_entity.id
_entity.type
_entity.pdbx_description
1 polymer ?
#
loop_
_entity_poly.entity_id
_entity_poly.type
_entity_poly.pdbx_seq_one_letter_code
_entity_poly.pdbx_strand_id
1 'polypeptide(L)'
;ISEHRHRTSYGKLFCHEDLKATTPLLEALQDFIAFLSSFRRPVLLVGHNARSFDAPILSRVLTQSSLLEPFREAVSGTLDTLPVSRELFPDLQNHRQEFLVRRFLNKQYGAHNAVEDAKVLQELFKHWDIQDQTVWEKRKTDDKSKRRYTNGNKRAQKTDLRSPHPSMFEQN
;
A
#
# COMPACT_ATOMS: atom_id res chain seq x y z
N ILE A 1 3.80 -6.62 -32.14
CA ILE A 1 4.04 -5.69 -31.01
C ILE A 1 3.23 -4.44 -31.33
N SER A 2 2.01 -4.31 -30.80
CA SER A 2 1.23 -3.09 -30.96
C SER A 2 1.68 -2.07 -29.92
N GLU A 3 2.34 -1.01 -30.35
CA GLU A 3 2.66 0.14 -29.49
C GLU A 3 1.36 0.70 -28.88
N HIS A 4 1.20 0.57 -27.56
CA HIS A 4 0.11 1.17 -26.80
C HIS A 4 0.35 2.68 -26.71
N ARG A 5 0.10 3.40 -27.81
CA ARG A 5 0.45 4.82 -27.93
C ARG A 5 -0.63 5.68 -27.26
N HIS A 6 -0.39 6.02 -26.00
CA HIS A 6 -1.12 7.09 -25.32
C HIS A 6 -0.60 8.45 -25.81
N ARG A 7 -1.52 9.38 -26.13
CA ARG A 7 -1.16 10.77 -26.45
C ARG A 7 -2.11 11.74 -25.76
N THR A 8 -1.59 12.86 -25.31
CA THR A 8 -2.40 14.00 -24.84
C THR A 8 -2.42 15.08 -25.91
N SER A 9 -3.61 15.54 -26.30
CA SER A 9 -3.78 16.64 -27.25
C SER A 9 -4.90 17.56 -26.77
N TYR A 10 -4.63 18.86 -26.67
CA TYR A 10 -5.57 19.87 -26.15
C TYR A 10 -6.23 19.49 -24.81
N GLY A 11 -5.42 18.94 -23.88
CA GLY A 11 -5.92 18.51 -22.56
C GLY A 11 -6.75 17.23 -22.56
N LYS A 12 -6.87 16.54 -23.70
CA LYS A 12 -7.60 15.27 -23.83
C LYS A 12 -6.65 14.10 -23.99
N LEU A 13 -6.95 12.98 -23.33
CA LEU A 13 -6.18 11.75 -23.44
C LEU A 13 -6.76 10.87 -24.55
N PHE A 14 -5.88 10.34 -25.39
CA PHE A 14 -6.23 9.38 -26.44
C PHE A 14 -5.42 8.10 -26.29
N CYS A 15 -6.03 6.95 -26.57
CA CYS A 15 -5.37 5.66 -26.69
C CYS A 15 -5.81 5.01 -28.00
N HIS A 16 -4.87 4.71 -28.90
CA HIS A 16 -5.16 4.26 -30.27
C HIS A 16 -6.17 5.16 -31.00
N GLU A 17 -6.06 6.48 -30.80
CA GLU A 17 -6.94 7.53 -31.35
C GLU A 17 -8.34 7.63 -30.72
N ASP A 18 -8.71 6.71 -29.85
CA ASP A 18 -9.94 6.82 -29.07
C ASP A 18 -9.77 7.84 -27.95
N LEU A 19 -10.68 8.81 -27.89
CA LEU A 19 -10.82 9.70 -26.73
C LEU A 19 -11.14 8.87 -25.48
N LYS A 20 -10.34 9.05 -24.43
CA LYS A 20 -10.58 8.43 -23.13
C LYS A 20 -11.12 9.46 -22.16
N ALA A 21 -12.16 9.08 -21.43
CA ALA A 21 -12.64 9.85 -20.29
C ALA A 21 -11.52 9.97 -19.26
N THR A 22 -11.33 11.17 -18.73
CA THR A 22 -10.30 11.46 -17.72
C THR A 22 -10.92 12.23 -16.57
N THR A 23 -10.41 11.96 -15.38
CA THR A 23 -10.73 12.71 -14.17
C THR A 23 -9.60 13.70 -13.87
N PRO A 24 -9.88 14.94 -13.41
CA PRO A 24 -8.86 15.83 -12.89
C PRO A 24 -8.01 15.15 -11.81
N LEU A 25 -6.69 15.43 -11.81
CA LEU A 25 -5.75 14.74 -10.92
C LEU A 25 -6.14 14.86 -9.44
N LEU A 26 -6.56 16.05 -8.98
CA LEU A 26 -6.94 16.26 -7.59
C LEU A 26 -8.15 15.39 -7.19
N GLU A 27 -9.18 15.36 -8.03
CA GLU A 27 -10.39 14.56 -7.82
C GLU A 27 -10.04 13.06 -7.83
N ALA A 28 -9.22 12.61 -8.80
CA ALA A 28 -8.77 11.22 -8.85
C ALA A 28 -7.97 10.80 -7.60
N LEU A 29 -7.15 11.69 -7.03
CA LEU A 29 -6.41 11.41 -5.79
C LEU A 29 -7.35 11.37 -4.58
N GLN A 30 -8.34 12.26 -4.50
CA GLN A 30 -9.35 12.26 -3.44
C GLN A 30 -10.19 10.99 -3.48
N ASP A 31 -10.68 10.61 -4.66
CA ASP A 31 -11.43 9.38 -4.88
C ASP A 31 -10.61 8.14 -4.53
N PHE A 32 -9.32 8.13 -4.90
CA PHE A 32 -8.43 7.03 -4.53
C PHE A 32 -8.25 6.90 -3.01
N ILE A 33 -8.06 8.02 -2.29
CA ILE A 33 -7.95 8.00 -0.83
C ILE A 33 -9.27 7.58 -0.18
N ALA A 34 -10.41 8.05 -0.69
CA ALA A 34 -11.72 7.64 -0.22
C ALA A 34 -11.96 6.13 -0.42
N PHE A 35 -11.60 5.62 -1.60
CA PHE A 35 -11.61 4.19 -1.90
C PHE A 35 -10.76 3.40 -0.90
N LEU A 36 -9.52 3.80 -0.64
CA LEU A 36 -8.65 3.15 0.33
C LEU A 36 -9.22 3.21 1.76
N SER A 37 -9.82 4.33 2.14
CA SER A 37 -10.42 4.53 3.46
C SER A 37 -11.72 3.73 3.66
N SER A 38 -12.36 3.27 2.58
CA SER A 38 -13.58 2.45 2.65
C SER A 38 -13.32 1.03 3.15
N PHE A 39 -12.08 0.54 3.09
CA PHE A 39 -11.72 -0.79 3.55
C PHE A 39 -11.56 -0.84 5.08
N ARG A 40 -11.92 -1.98 5.68
CA ARG A 40 -11.54 -2.26 7.07
C ARG A 40 -10.02 -2.37 7.17
N ARG A 41 -9.44 -1.68 8.15
CA ARG A 41 -8.00 -1.70 8.41
C ARG A 41 -7.54 -3.08 8.94
N PRO A 42 -6.29 -3.49 8.66
CA PRO A 42 -5.24 -2.76 7.94
C PRO A 42 -5.37 -2.81 6.40
N VAL A 43 -4.87 -1.76 5.73
CA VAL A 43 -4.82 -1.65 4.25
C VAL A 43 -3.37 -1.66 3.78
N LEU A 44 -2.97 -2.68 3.01
CA LEU A 44 -1.63 -2.80 2.44
C LEU A 44 -1.68 -2.54 0.93
N LEU A 45 -0.93 -1.56 0.45
CA LEU A 45 -0.75 -1.35 -0.99
C LEU A 45 0.39 -2.21 -1.52
N VAL A 46 0.10 -3.05 -2.49
CA VAL A 46 1.06 -3.97 -3.09
C VAL A 46 1.30 -3.56 -4.55
N GLY A 47 2.57 -3.41 -4.92
CA GLY A 47 2.97 -3.11 -6.29
C GLY A 47 4.18 -3.94 -6.70
N HIS A 48 4.52 -3.95 -7.99
CA HIS A 48 5.69 -4.66 -8.50
C HIS A 48 6.68 -3.68 -9.09
N ASN A 49 7.87 -3.57 -8.48
CA ASN A 49 8.85 -2.52 -8.76
C ASN A 49 8.32 -1.10 -8.50
N ALA A 50 7.26 -0.99 -7.70
CA ALA A 50 6.59 0.26 -7.43
C ALA A 50 7.49 1.29 -6.74
N ARG A 51 8.49 0.85 -5.95
CA ARG A 51 9.43 1.77 -5.29
C ARG A 51 10.23 2.61 -6.29
N SER A 52 10.54 2.04 -7.45
CA SER A 52 11.36 2.70 -8.48
C SER A 52 10.51 3.48 -9.50
N PHE A 53 9.23 3.13 -9.65
CA PHE A 53 8.36 3.64 -10.71
C PHE A 53 7.17 4.43 -10.14
N ASP A 54 6.17 3.75 -9.58
CA ASP A 54 4.91 4.37 -9.19
C ASP A 54 5.02 5.25 -7.94
N ALA A 55 5.73 4.77 -6.91
CA ALA A 55 5.77 5.41 -5.61
C ALA A 55 6.39 6.83 -5.63
N PRO A 56 7.49 7.11 -6.37
CA PRO A 56 8.00 8.47 -6.50
C PRO A 56 7.00 9.42 -7.16
N ILE A 57 6.29 8.96 -8.19
CA ILE A 57 5.29 9.75 -8.92
C ILE A 57 4.10 10.02 -8.00
N LEU A 58 3.55 8.98 -7.36
CA LEU A 58 2.43 9.08 -6.43
C LEU A 58 2.76 9.99 -5.25
N SER A 59 3.93 9.83 -4.64
CA SER A 59 4.38 10.69 -3.53
C SER A 59 4.49 12.15 -3.96
N ARG A 60 5.02 12.41 -5.17
CA ARG A 60 5.14 13.76 -5.70
C ARG A 60 3.77 14.41 -5.88
N VAL A 61 2.83 13.75 -6.56
CA VAL A 61 1.50 14.32 -6.83
C VAL A 61 0.69 14.50 -5.54
N LEU A 62 0.78 13.56 -4.60
CA LEU A 62 0.14 13.69 -3.28
C LEU A 62 0.70 14.88 -2.49
N THR A 63 2.01 15.11 -2.55
CA THR A 63 2.65 16.26 -1.87
C THR A 63 2.20 17.57 -2.51
N GLN A 64 2.22 17.65 -3.85
CA GLN A 64 1.81 18.85 -4.58
C GLN A 64 0.32 19.18 -4.39
N SER A 65 -0.52 18.18 -4.13
CA SER A 65 -1.95 18.35 -3.86
C SER A 65 -2.30 18.46 -2.38
N SER A 66 -1.32 18.51 -1.46
CA SER A 66 -1.55 18.52 0.00
C SER A 66 -2.37 17.31 0.52
N LEU A 67 -2.24 16.16 -0.14
CA LEU A 67 -2.98 14.92 0.15
C LEU A 67 -2.08 13.79 0.72
N LEU A 68 -0.80 14.06 0.97
CA LEU A 68 0.14 13.05 1.46
C LEU A 68 -0.25 12.48 2.83
N GLU A 69 -0.64 13.33 3.79
CA GLU A 69 -1.06 12.87 5.12
C GLU A 69 -2.40 12.11 5.08
N PRO A 70 -3.47 12.60 4.43
CA PRO A 70 -4.69 11.81 4.22
C PRO A 70 -4.43 10.43 3.60
N PHE A 71 -3.52 10.35 2.63
CA PHE A 71 -3.11 9.08 2.04
C PHE A 71 -2.41 8.16 3.06
N ARG A 72 -1.45 8.67 3.84
CA ARG A 72 -0.75 7.93 4.91
C ARG A 72 -1.69 7.45 6.01
N GLU A 73 -2.76 8.20 6.26
CA GLU A 73 -3.80 7.76 7.18
C GLU A 73 -4.59 6.59 6.59
N ALA A 74 -4.99 6.68 5.31
CA ALA A 74 -5.77 5.65 4.63
C ALA A 74 -5.01 4.31 4.52
N VAL A 75 -3.69 4.33 4.33
CA VAL A 75 -2.88 3.11 4.19
C VAL A 75 -2.20 2.70 5.52
N SER A 76 -2.04 1.40 5.71
CA SER A 76 -1.28 0.83 6.85
C SER A 76 0.16 0.50 6.48
N GLY A 77 0.47 0.39 5.19
CA GLY A 77 1.82 0.19 4.68
C GLY A 77 1.83 -0.04 3.17
N THR A 78 3.04 -0.19 2.63
CA THR A 78 3.26 -0.57 1.23
C THR A 78 4.22 -1.76 1.13
N LEU A 79 4.08 -2.55 0.06
CA LEU A 79 4.95 -3.68 -0.26
C LEU A 79 5.35 -3.63 -1.74
N ASP A 80 6.66 -3.65 -2.00
CA ASP A 80 7.20 -3.87 -3.33
C ASP A 80 7.53 -5.36 -3.51
N THR A 81 6.88 -5.99 -4.48
CA THR A 81 7.00 -7.43 -4.74
C THR A 81 8.22 -7.80 -5.59
N LEU A 82 8.93 -6.85 -6.21
CA LEU A 82 10.12 -7.19 -7.00
C LEU A 82 11.27 -7.72 -6.12
N PRO A 83 11.64 -7.07 -5.00
CA PRO A 83 12.59 -7.66 -4.06
C PRO A 83 12.07 -8.98 -3.47
N VAL A 84 10.76 -9.12 -3.27
CA VAL A 84 10.15 -10.35 -2.72
C VAL A 84 10.32 -11.51 -3.68
N SER A 85 10.05 -11.31 -4.96
CA SER A 85 10.22 -12.37 -5.95
C SER A 85 11.69 -12.79 -6.11
N ARG A 86 12.64 -11.86 -5.99
CA ARG A 86 14.10 -12.17 -6.01
C ARG A 86 14.56 -13.04 -4.85
N GLU A 87 13.94 -12.87 -3.67
CA GLU A 87 14.27 -13.69 -2.50
C GLU A 87 13.61 -15.07 -2.58
N LEU A 88 12.34 -15.12 -3.01
CA LEU A 88 11.62 -16.39 -3.13
C LEU A 88 12.16 -17.28 -4.25
N PHE A 89 12.68 -16.69 -5.33
CA PHE A 89 13.06 -17.41 -6.53
C PHE A 89 14.42 -16.93 -7.09
N PRO A 90 15.52 -17.07 -6.33
CA PRO A 90 16.82 -16.50 -6.69
C PRO A 90 17.39 -17.05 -8.00
N ASP A 91 16.99 -18.24 -8.41
CA ASP A 91 17.49 -18.93 -9.61
C ASP A 91 16.77 -18.52 -10.91
N LEU A 92 15.80 -17.59 -10.85
CA LEU A 92 15.11 -17.13 -12.05
C LEU A 92 15.96 -16.15 -12.85
N GLN A 93 15.96 -16.34 -14.18
CA GLN A 93 16.67 -15.48 -15.14
C GLN A 93 16.27 -13.99 -15.09
N ASN A 94 15.02 -13.68 -14.74
CA ASN A 94 14.56 -12.33 -14.50
C ASN A 94 13.30 -12.33 -13.63
N HIS A 95 12.96 -11.16 -13.10
CA HIS A 95 11.84 -10.97 -12.18
C HIS A 95 10.84 -9.93 -12.68
N ARG A 96 10.73 -9.73 -13.99
CA ARG A 96 9.68 -8.84 -14.54
C ARG A 96 8.32 -9.47 -14.31
N GLN A 97 7.30 -8.66 -14.05
CA GLN A 97 5.94 -9.16 -13.79
C GLN A 97 5.44 -10.10 -14.90
N GLU A 98 5.57 -9.71 -16.18
CA GLU A 98 5.19 -10.55 -17.32
C GLU A 98 5.85 -11.93 -17.32
N PHE A 99 7.14 -11.98 -16.99
CA PHE A 99 7.87 -13.24 -16.89
C PHE A 99 7.35 -14.10 -15.74
N LEU A 100 7.12 -13.49 -14.57
CA LEU A 100 6.60 -14.20 -13.40
C LEU A 100 5.18 -14.72 -13.64
N VAL A 101 4.31 -13.92 -14.26
CA VAL A 101 2.95 -14.33 -14.65
C VAL A 101 3.00 -15.51 -15.62
N ARG A 102 3.84 -15.43 -16.67
CA ARG A 102 4.01 -16.55 -17.61
C ARG A 102 4.55 -17.79 -16.91
N ARG A 103 5.51 -17.64 -16.00
CA ARG A 103 6.20 -18.73 -15.33
C ARG A 103 5.35 -19.47 -14.28
N PHE A 104 4.49 -18.74 -13.57
CA PHE A 104 3.73 -19.29 -12.43
C PHE A 104 2.24 -19.47 -12.73
N LEU A 105 1.64 -18.58 -13.51
CA LEU A 105 0.22 -18.64 -13.83
C LEU A 105 -0.05 -19.25 -15.21
N ASN A 106 0.99 -19.50 -16.01
CA ASN A 106 0.90 -19.96 -17.40
C ASN A 106 -0.02 -19.07 -18.27
N LYS A 107 0.01 -17.76 -18.02
CA LYS A 107 -0.80 -16.75 -18.71
C LYS A 107 0.11 -15.74 -19.42
N GLN A 108 -0.42 -15.16 -20.50
CA GLN A 108 0.05 -13.91 -21.06
C GLN A 108 -1.07 -12.90 -20.92
N TYR A 109 -0.73 -11.63 -20.77
CA TYR A 109 -1.72 -10.56 -20.66
C TYR A 109 -1.22 -9.32 -21.39
N GLY A 110 -2.14 -8.41 -21.72
CA GLY A 110 -1.79 -7.10 -22.26
C GLY A 110 -1.16 -6.25 -21.16
N ALA A 111 0.15 -6.39 -20.97
CA ALA A 111 0.92 -5.47 -20.14
C ALA A 111 0.71 -4.04 -20.62
N HIS A 112 0.84 -3.06 -19.72
CA HIS A 112 0.61 -1.63 -19.98
C HIS A 112 -0.86 -1.15 -19.86
N ASN A 113 -1.73 -1.95 -19.23
CA ASN A 113 -2.99 -1.49 -18.67
C ASN A 113 -2.92 -1.62 -17.15
N ALA A 114 -2.96 -0.49 -16.42
CA ALA A 114 -2.76 -0.46 -14.98
C ALA A 114 -3.75 -1.34 -14.18
N VAL A 115 -5.00 -1.46 -14.65
CA VAL A 115 -6.01 -2.29 -13.99
C VAL A 115 -5.72 -3.77 -14.20
N GLU A 116 -5.36 -4.17 -15.43
CA GLU A 116 -4.96 -5.54 -15.72
C GLU A 116 -3.66 -5.91 -15.00
N ASP A 117 -2.67 -5.01 -15.01
CA ASP A 117 -1.42 -5.16 -14.24
C ASP A 117 -1.70 -5.39 -12.75
N ALA A 118 -2.64 -4.65 -12.15
CA ALA A 118 -3.02 -4.84 -10.75
C ALA A 118 -3.76 -6.17 -10.50
N LYS A 119 -4.65 -6.60 -11.41
CA LYS A 119 -5.37 -7.88 -11.30
C LYS A 119 -4.43 -9.07 -11.39
N VAL A 120 -3.54 -9.09 -12.40
CA VAL A 120 -2.60 -10.21 -12.55
C VAL A 120 -1.55 -10.21 -11.44
N LEU A 121 -1.17 -9.04 -10.92
CA LEU A 121 -0.31 -8.96 -9.74
C LEU A 121 -1.02 -9.54 -8.51
N GLN A 122 -2.33 -9.28 -8.34
CA GLN A 122 -3.10 -9.88 -7.26
C GLN A 122 -3.14 -11.42 -7.40
N GLU A 123 -3.39 -11.95 -8.60
CA GLU A 123 -3.35 -13.40 -8.84
C GLU A 123 -1.98 -13.99 -8.55
N LEU A 124 -0.91 -13.33 -9.00
CA LEU A 124 0.46 -13.77 -8.78
C LEU A 124 0.81 -13.75 -7.29
N PHE A 125 0.46 -12.68 -6.58
CA PHE A 125 0.69 -12.54 -5.15
C PHE A 125 -0.07 -13.58 -4.33
N LYS A 126 -1.32 -13.90 -4.73
CA LYS A 126 -2.10 -15.01 -4.16
C LYS A 126 -1.50 -16.36 -4.51
N HIS A 127 -0.98 -16.56 -5.73
CA HIS A 127 -0.36 -17.82 -6.13
C HIS A 127 0.94 -18.09 -5.36
N TRP A 128 1.67 -17.04 -5.02
CA TRP A 128 2.81 -17.18 -4.14
C TRP A 128 2.44 -17.64 -2.73
N ASP A 129 1.13 -17.69 -2.37
CA ASP A 129 0.52 -18.07 -1.09
C ASP A 129 1.55 -18.52 -0.07
N ILE A 130 2.18 -17.50 0.52
CA ILE A 130 3.57 -17.57 0.93
C ILE A 130 3.67 -18.61 2.03
N GLN A 131 4.19 -19.79 1.66
CA GLN A 131 4.44 -20.90 2.59
C GLN A 131 5.29 -20.46 3.79
N ASP A 132 5.97 -19.32 3.67
CA ASP A 132 6.60 -18.60 4.76
C ASP A 132 6.24 -17.10 4.77
N GLN A 133 5.13 -16.75 5.44
CA GLN A 133 4.67 -15.37 5.57
C GLN A 133 5.76 -14.39 6.10
N THR A 134 6.80 -14.91 6.75
CA THR A 134 7.86 -14.08 7.34
C THR A 134 8.66 -13.25 6.32
N VAL A 135 8.70 -13.68 5.04
CA VAL A 135 9.52 -13.03 3.99
C VAL A 135 9.02 -11.63 3.65
N TRP A 136 7.71 -11.44 3.59
CA TRP A 136 7.10 -10.14 3.25
C TRP A 136 6.64 -9.36 4.48
N GLU A 137 6.38 -10.04 5.61
CA GLU A 137 6.09 -9.41 6.90
C GLU A 137 7.14 -8.37 7.29
N LYS A 138 8.42 -8.73 7.17
CA LYS A 138 9.57 -7.88 7.51
C LYS A 138 9.75 -6.70 6.54
N ARG A 139 9.10 -6.74 5.39
CA ARG A 139 9.28 -5.77 4.28
C ARG A 139 8.13 -4.80 4.12
N LYS A 140 7.02 -5.02 4.84
CA LYS A 140 6.00 -4.00 5.02
C LYS A 140 6.65 -2.77 5.62
N THR A 141 6.46 -1.63 4.98
CA THR A 141 6.84 -0.35 5.58
C THR A 141 5.84 -0.07 6.69
N ASP A 142 6.26 -0.25 7.95
CA ASP A 142 5.46 0.13 9.11
C ASP A 142 5.42 1.66 9.24
N ASP A 143 4.23 2.23 9.36
CA ASP A 143 4.07 3.56 9.94
C ASP A 143 4.34 3.51 11.45
N LYS A 144 5.61 3.71 11.83
CA LYS A 144 6.08 3.74 13.23
C LYS A 144 5.40 4.82 14.08
N SER A 145 4.71 5.80 13.47
CA SER A 145 4.07 6.90 14.21
C SER A 145 2.85 6.46 15.01
N LYS A 146 2.13 5.41 14.57
CA LYS A 146 0.90 4.91 15.23
C LYS A 146 1.16 4.06 16.48
N ARG A 147 2.34 3.44 16.63
CA ARG A 147 2.73 2.71 17.85
C ARG A 147 2.84 3.61 19.09
N ARG A 148 3.08 4.91 18.92
CA ARG A 148 3.15 5.86 20.03
C ARG A 148 1.78 6.20 20.63
N TYR A 149 0.70 6.11 19.86
CA TYR A 149 -0.65 6.39 20.36
C TYR A 149 -1.22 5.26 21.22
N THR A 150 -0.89 3.99 20.94
CA THR A 150 -1.39 2.85 21.75
C THR A 150 -0.61 2.62 23.04
N ASN A 151 0.65 3.06 23.13
CA ASN A 151 1.44 2.98 24.37
C ASN A 151 1.26 4.19 25.31
N GLY A 152 0.66 5.29 24.85
CA GLY A 152 0.32 6.44 25.69
C GLY A 152 -0.82 6.17 26.69
N ASN A 153 -1.68 5.18 26.43
CA ASN A 153 -2.87 4.92 27.23
C ASN A 153 -2.68 3.87 28.35
N LYS A 154 -1.49 3.27 28.49
CA LYS A 154 -1.17 2.32 29.58
C LYS A 154 -0.44 2.95 30.77
N ARG A 155 -0.03 4.22 30.68
CA ARG A 155 0.71 4.90 31.76
C ARG A 155 -0.18 5.79 32.65
N ALA A 156 -1.46 5.96 32.32
CA ALA A 156 -2.41 6.79 33.06
C ALA A 156 -3.30 6.03 34.08
N GLN A 157 -3.01 4.75 34.36
CA GLN A 157 -3.71 3.97 35.41
C GLN A 157 -2.71 3.36 36.41
N LYS A 158 -1.79 4.18 36.95
CA LYS A 158 -0.98 3.75 38.09
C LYS A 158 -0.54 4.91 38.98
N THR A 159 -1.44 5.83 39.30
CA THR A 159 -1.22 6.85 40.33
C THR A 159 -2.55 7.25 40.96
N ASP A 160 -3.19 6.35 41.71
CA ASP A 160 -3.98 6.79 42.87
C ASP A 160 -4.36 5.61 43.79
N LEU A 161 -3.47 5.26 44.72
CA LEU A 161 -3.82 4.48 45.92
C LEU A 161 -2.87 4.91 47.03
N ARG A 162 -3.09 6.11 47.57
CA ARG A 162 -2.63 6.48 48.91
C ARG A 162 -3.83 7.01 49.68
N SER A 163 -4.59 6.09 50.26
CA SER A 163 -5.66 6.43 51.20
C SER A 163 -5.06 7.03 52.48
N PRO A 164 -5.65 8.11 53.02
CA PRO A 164 -5.25 8.69 54.30
C PRO A 164 -5.83 7.89 55.47
N HIS A 165 -5.05 7.78 56.54
CA HIS A 165 -5.43 7.21 57.84
C HIS A 165 -6.38 8.17 58.59
N PRO A 166 -7.52 7.70 59.10
CA PRO A 166 -7.95 7.98 60.48
C PRO A 166 -8.47 6.67 61.13
N SER A 167 -8.46 6.42 62.43
CA SER A 167 -8.95 7.22 63.55
C SER A 167 -8.50 6.52 64.85
N MET A 168 -8.13 7.30 65.85
CA MET A 168 -8.17 6.86 67.25
C MET A 168 -9.61 6.52 67.66
N PHE A 169 -9.78 5.52 68.52
CA PHE A 169 -10.74 5.57 69.61
C PHE A 169 -10.22 4.72 70.78
N GLU A 170 -10.16 5.38 71.94
CA GLU A 170 -10.01 4.82 73.28
C GLU A 170 -11.14 3.82 73.59
N GLN A 171 -10.85 2.77 74.37
CA GLN A 171 -11.33 2.62 75.76
C GLN A 171 -11.03 1.23 76.34
N ASN A 172 -10.65 1.27 77.63
CA ASN A 172 -10.45 0.23 78.65
C ASN A 172 -9.09 -0.46 78.73
#